data_AF-A0A8J5FF75-F1
#
_entry.id   AF-A0A8J5FF75-F1
#
_cell.length_a   1.000
_cell.length_b   1.000
_cell.length_c   1.000
_cell.angle_alpha   90.00
_cell.angle_beta   90.00
_cell.angle_gamma   90.00
#
_symmetry.space_group_name_H-M   'P 1'
#
loop_
_entity.id
_entity.type
_entity.pdbx_description
1 polymer ?
#
loop_
_entity_poly.entity_id
_entity_poly.type
_entity_poly.pdbx_seq_one_letter_code
_entity_poly.pdbx_strand_id
1 'polypeptide(L)'
;MLRSLVRRDALPPSTQLSRVLFFSTGATASPDPHFMVEYLVNKMGFSADDASKVSKLLPRIKSTEKPDSVLRFFRSQGLDGATLRRIIVWKPGLLSWDVETNLAPKFKLLGEMGLSESDIVDIVRRHPIVIGFNIQKTLLPRLKIWESLFGSREILLKNLRSSRWFFGSNIENVVRPNMNFLRDECGIPEERISFVLKRIPSFITQKPDSIRALVDRVEGIGIPRGSRMFFSILVVLHRVSREKFEAHVKIMNSFGWSNSDFFAAMKKHPKFVWFSTEMLQRKMEFLVKDVGIAPSDITKWPMFLTLSLEKRVGCMPGYNACMPRL
;
A
#
# COMPACT_ATOMS: atom_id res chain seq x y z
N MET A 1 69.61 -6.41 80.40
CA MET A 1 70.02 -6.18 79.00
C MET A 1 69.42 -4.84 78.58
N LEU A 2 70.05 -3.73 78.99
CA LEU A 2 70.92 -2.90 78.12
C LEU A 2 70.10 -2.23 76.99
N ARG A 3 69.51 -1.05 77.28
CA ARG A 3 70.01 0.31 76.94
C ARG A 3 69.67 0.68 75.47
N SER A 4 69.15 1.87 75.13
CA SER A 4 68.83 3.04 75.97
C SER A 4 67.99 4.08 75.20
N LEU A 5 67.08 4.74 75.93
CA LEU A 5 66.81 6.19 75.91
C LEU A 5 66.58 6.95 74.58
N VAL A 6 65.41 7.62 74.55
CA VAL A 6 65.26 9.10 74.46
C VAL A 6 64.97 9.76 73.08
N ARG A 7 63.80 10.44 73.07
CA ARG A 7 63.42 11.68 72.34
C ARG A 7 63.39 11.60 70.80
N ARG A 8 62.69 12.47 70.07
CA ARG A 8 61.54 13.40 70.21
C ARG A 8 61.66 14.28 68.95
N ASP A 9 60.53 14.81 68.51
CA ASP A 9 60.39 16.05 67.72
C ASP A 9 60.85 16.05 66.24
N ALA A 10 60.25 17.02 65.53
CA ALA A 10 60.64 17.63 64.25
C ALA A 10 60.31 16.92 62.90
N LEU A 11 59.17 17.31 62.32
CA LEU A 11 59.12 17.88 60.95
C LEU A 11 59.94 19.20 60.92
N PRO A 12 60.36 19.80 59.78
CA PRO A 12 59.89 19.65 58.39
C PRO A 12 61.12 19.25 57.48
N PRO A 13 61.39 19.69 56.23
CA PRO A 13 60.68 20.57 55.30
C PRO A 13 60.57 20.10 53.82
N SER A 14 60.09 21.03 52.99
CA SER A 14 59.87 20.99 51.54
C SER A 14 61.13 21.09 50.67
N THR A 15 61.16 20.37 49.54
CA THR A 15 61.48 20.77 48.14
C THR A 15 61.87 19.48 47.37
N GLN A 16 61.42 19.25 46.14
CA GLN A 16 61.92 19.88 44.92
C GLN A 16 60.91 19.76 43.76
N LEU A 17 60.99 20.69 42.80
CA LEU A 17 60.25 20.62 41.54
C LEU A 17 60.91 19.62 40.59
N SER A 18 60.11 18.72 39.99
CA SER A 18 60.45 18.07 38.73
C SER A 18 59.30 18.22 37.74
N ARG A 19 59.38 19.28 36.91
CA ARG A 19 58.63 19.36 35.66
C ARG A 19 59.06 18.19 34.77
N VAL A 20 58.16 17.28 34.46
CA VAL A 20 58.33 16.33 33.36
C VAL A 20 57.21 16.56 32.35
N LEU A 21 57.57 17.15 31.21
CA LEU A 21 56.71 17.19 30.03
C LEU A 21 56.77 15.81 29.36
N PHE A 22 55.60 15.20 29.12
CA PHE A 22 55.47 14.16 28.10
C PHE A 22 54.37 14.54 27.11
N PHE A 23 54.68 14.39 25.83
CA PHE A 23 53.81 14.75 24.72
C PHE A 23 52.72 13.69 24.49
N SER A 24 51.51 14.19 24.24
CA SER A 24 50.49 13.66 23.32
C SER A 24 50.60 12.20 22.85
N THR A 25 49.56 11.42 23.14
CA THR A 25 48.84 10.69 22.07
C THR A 25 47.34 10.95 22.21
N GLY A 26 46.68 11.27 21.10
CA GLY A 26 45.26 11.59 21.09
C GLY A 26 44.41 10.36 21.34
N ALA A 27 43.60 10.38 22.40
CA ALA A 27 42.50 9.44 22.54
C ALA A 27 41.50 9.68 21.40
N THR A 28 41.36 8.72 20.50
CA THR A 28 40.33 8.73 19.46
C THR A 28 38.96 8.66 20.11
N ALA A 29 38.30 9.82 20.22
CA ALA A 29 36.92 9.89 20.67
C ALA A 29 36.06 8.97 19.79
N SER A 30 35.51 7.91 20.41
CA SER A 30 34.43 7.13 19.81
C SER A 30 33.30 8.10 19.43
N PRO A 31 32.74 8.05 18.21
CA PRO A 31 31.65 8.95 17.84
C PRO A 31 30.45 8.66 18.74
N ASP A 32 30.11 9.64 19.57
CA ASP A 32 29.08 9.55 20.60
C ASP A 32 27.73 9.09 20.01
N PRO A 33 27.20 7.92 20.39
CA PRO A 33 25.89 7.45 19.92
C PRO A 33 24.71 8.32 20.41
N HIS A 34 24.93 9.22 21.37
CA HIS A 34 23.88 10.00 22.02
C HIS A 34 23.31 11.11 21.12
N PHE A 35 24.16 11.89 20.43
CA PHE A 35 23.72 13.10 19.73
C PHE A 35 22.62 12.85 18.68
N MET A 36 22.69 11.72 17.97
CA MET A 36 21.70 11.37 16.94
C MET A 36 20.37 10.91 17.56
N VAL A 37 20.38 10.28 18.73
CA VAL A 37 19.15 9.94 19.46
C VAL A 37 18.45 11.23 19.89
N GLU A 38 19.18 12.13 20.54
CA GLU A 38 18.66 13.42 20.97
C GLU A 38 18.18 14.28 19.78
N TYR A 39 18.95 14.31 18.68
CA TYR A 39 18.55 14.99 17.45
C TYR A 39 17.22 14.47 16.89
N LEU A 40 17.04 13.15 16.82
CA LEU A 40 15.80 12.54 16.31
C LEU A 40 14.60 12.82 17.23
N VAL A 41 14.79 12.81 18.55
CA VAL A 41 13.75 13.21 19.51
C VAL A 41 13.41 14.71 19.31
N ASN A 42 14.40 15.59 19.44
CA ASN A 42 14.17 17.04 19.53
C ASN A 42 13.80 17.70 18.19
N LYS A 43 14.38 17.27 17.06
CA LYS A 43 14.14 17.89 15.73
C LYS A 43 13.04 17.22 14.91
N MET A 44 12.70 15.96 15.20
CA MET A 44 11.72 15.17 14.44
C MET A 44 10.55 14.64 15.27
N GLY A 45 10.59 14.69 16.60
CA GLY A 45 9.53 14.21 17.48
C GLY A 45 9.40 12.68 17.49
N PHE A 46 10.54 11.97 17.47
CA PHE A 46 10.56 10.52 17.72
C PHE A 46 10.38 10.21 19.21
N SER A 47 9.86 9.02 19.53
CA SER A 47 10.00 8.42 20.85
C SER A 47 11.49 8.12 21.12
N ALA A 48 11.92 8.09 22.38
CA ALA A 48 13.30 7.74 22.73
C ALA A 48 13.69 6.34 22.20
N ASP A 49 12.77 5.37 22.28
CA ASP A 49 12.98 4.01 21.78
C ASP A 49 13.17 3.95 20.27
N ASP A 50 12.33 4.66 19.50
CA ASP A 50 12.44 4.64 18.04
C ASP A 50 13.63 5.47 17.56
N ALA A 51 13.95 6.58 18.23
CA ALA A 51 15.18 7.33 18.00
C ALA A 51 16.42 6.45 18.25
N SER A 52 16.44 5.64 19.31
CA SER A 52 17.51 4.67 19.60
C SER A 52 17.64 3.60 18.52
N LYS A 53 16.51 3.03 18.05
CA LYS A 53 16.51 2.05 16.94
C LYS A 53 17.03 2.66 15.63
N VAL A 54 16.59 3.87 15.28
CA VAL A 54 16.98 4.57 14.04
C VAL A 54 18.43 5.05 14.10
N SER A 55 18.90 5.57 15.24
CA SER A 55 20.28 6.03 15.45
C SER A 55 21.32 4.92 15.17
N LYS A 56 21.04 3.68 15.61
CA LYS A 56 21.89 2.51 15.33
C LYS A 56 22.09 2.21 13.83
N LEU A 57 21.21 2.71 12.97
CA LEU A 57 21.28 2.56 11.51
C LEU A 57 22.01 3.76 10.84
N LEU A 58 22.52 4.71 11.62
CA LEU A 58 23.17 5.95 11.19
C LEU A 58 24.62 6.15 11.67
N PRO A 59 25.46 5.10 11.87
CA PRO A 59 26.78 5.22 12.53
C PRO A 59 27.82 6.09 11.79
N ARG A 60 27.50 6.53 10.56
CA ARG A 60 28.37 7.38 9.72
C ARG A 60 28.02 8.87 9.80
N ILE A 61 26.88 9.25 10.39
CA ILE A 61 26.50 10.65 10.56
C ILE A 61 27.14 11.17 11.85
N LYS A 62 27.99 12.20 11.73
CA LYS A 62 28.73 12.80 12.87
C LYS A 62 28.40 14.27 13.12
N SER A 63 27.53 14.87 12.31
CA SER A 63 27.09 16.26 12.41
C SER A 63 25.63 16.39 11.98
N THR A 64 24.97 17.48 12.38
CA THR A 64 23.56 17.72 12.01
C THR A 64 23.40 18.38 10.65
N GLU A 65 24.48 18.89 10.03
CA GLU A 65 24.44 19.70 8.80
C GLU A 65 23.66 19.04 7.64
N LYS A 66 24.00 17.80 7.28
CA LYS A 66 23.27 17.03 6.25
C LYS A 66 21.85 16.67 6.70
N PRO A 67 21.62 16.11 7.90
CA PRO A 67 20.27 15.93 8.44
C PRO A 67 19.39 17.20 8.37
N ASP A 68 19.90 18.35 8.81
CA ASP A 68 19.19 19.63 8.82
C ASP A 68 18.91 20.14 7.41
N SER A 69 19.85 19.97 6.47
CA SER A 69 19.63 20.28 5.05
C SER A 69 18.51 19.43 4.45
N VAL A 70 18.53 18.11 4.69
CA VAL A 70 17.50 17.15 4.23
C VAL A 70 16.13 17.46 4.85
N LEU A 71 16.06 17.77 6.15
CA LEU A 71 14.81 18.14 6.82
C LEU A 71 14.29 19.50 6.34
N ARG A 72 15.17 20.49 6.11
CA ARG A 72 14.79 21.81 5.58
C ARG A 72 14.22 21.68 4.17
N PHE A 73 14.87 20.90 3.30
CA PHE A 73 14.39 20.62 1.95
C PHE A 73 13.00 19.95 1.99
N PHE A 74 12.83 18.85 2.72
CA PHE A 74 11.52 18.19 2.73
C PHE A 74 10.41 19.07 3.34
N ARG A 75 10.72 19.92 4.33
CA ARG A 75 9.78 20.92 4.86
C ARG A 75 9.43 21.99 3.83
N SER A 76 10.38 22.47 3.03
CA SER A 76 10.09 23.44 1.95
C SER A 76 9.27 22.81 0.82
N GLN A 77 9.36 21.49 0.62
CA GLN A 77 8.44 20.74 -0.25
C GLN A 77 7.05 20.50 0.39
N GLY A 78 6.77 20.97 1.62
CA GLY A 78 5.47 20.81 2.27
C GLY A 78 5.22 19.47 2.98
N LEU A 79 6.26 18.66 3.25
CA LEU A 79 6.09 17.38 3.96
C LEU A 79 5.97 17.59 5.49
N ASP A 80 4.89 17.04 6.07
CA ASP A 80 4.63 17.11 7.50
C ASP A 80 5.58 16.22 8.35
N GLY A 81 5.68 16.54 9.64
CA GLY A 81 6.57 15.82 10.57
C GLY A 81 6.28 14.32 10.70
N ALA A 82 5.01 13.90 10.57
CA ALA A 82 4.62 12.50 10.64
C ALA A 82 5.13 11.71 9.41
N THR A 83 5.02 12.30 8.23
CA THR A 83 5.51 11.77 6.96
C THR A 83 7.03 11.69 6.96
N LEU A 84 7.71 12.73 7.46
CA LEU A 84 9.17 12.74 7.64
C LEU A 84 9.65 11.62 8.55
N ARG A 85 9.03 11.45 9.73
CA ARG A 85 9.37 10.31 10.62
C ARG A 85 9.21 8.98 9.90
N ARG A 86 8.11 8.77 9.18
CA ARG A 86 7.86 7.51 8.46
C ARG A 86 8.85 7.27 7.30
N ILE A 87 9.30 8.33 6.61
CA ILE A 87 10.37 8.24 5.60
C ILE A 87 11.70 7.82 6.26
N ILE A 88 12.07 8.43 7.38
CA ILE A 88 13.33 8.15 8.09
C ILE A 88 13.32 6.77 8.76
N VAL A 89 12.19 6.29 9.31
CA VAL A 89 12.07 4.89 9.77
C VAL A 89 12.29 3.91 8.63
N TRP A 90 11.70 4.18 7.46
CA TRP A 90 11.83 3.31 6.29
C TRP A 90 13.26 3.32 5.70
N LYS A 91 13.92 4.48 5.67
CA LYS A 91 15.28 4.62 5.13
C LYS A 91 16.08 5.68 5.89
N PRO A 92 16.67 5.33 7.05
CA PRO A 92 17.38 6.30 7.90
C PRO A 92 18.48 7.05 7.15
N GLY A 93 19.27 6.32 6.35
CA GLY A 93 20.40 6.86 5.59
C GLY A 93 20.06 7.98 4.60
N LEU A 94 18.78 8.30 4.36
CA LEU A 94 18.38 9.53 3.66
C LEU A 94 18.92 10.80 4.35
N LEU A 95 19.11 10.79 5.69
CA LEU A 95 19.69 11.91 6.43
C LEU A 95 21.16 12.21 6.08
N SER A 96 21.87 11.31 5.40
CA SER A 96 23.23 11.55 4.90
C SER A 96 23.29 11.85 3.40
N TRP A 97 22.15 11.96 2.71
CA TRP A 97 22.09 12.21 1.28
C TRP A 97 22.30 13.70 0.99
N ASP A 98 22.87 13.97 -0.18
CA ASP A 98 22.97 15.33 -0.70
C ASP A 98 21.66 15.75 -1.39
N VAL A 99 21.16 16.93 -1.04
CA VAL A 99 19.83 17.41 -1.49
C VAL A 99 19.81 17.63 -3.00
N GLU A 100 20.76 18.40 -3.51
CA GLU A 100 20.79 18.86 -4.91
C GLU A 100 21.04 17.72 -5.91
N THR A 101 21.87 16.74 -5.54
CA THR A 101 22.21 15.62 -6.42
C THR A 101 21.29 14.41 -6.28
N ASN A 102 20.64 14.20 -5.13
CA ASN A 102 19.84 13.00 -4.87
C ASN A 102 18.34 13.26 -4.67
N LEU A 103 17.95 14.30 -3.95
CA LEU A 103 16.56 14.52 -3.51
C LEU A 103 15.80 15.47 -4.43
N ALA A 104 16.27 16.70 -4.60
CA ALA A 104 15.64 17.72 -5.43
C ALA A 104 15.36 17.25 -6.87
N PRO A 105 16.26 16.49 -7.55
CA PRO A 105 15.99 15.98 -8.90
C PRO A 105 14.80 15.02 -8.98
N LYS A 106 14.38 14.37 -7.87
CA LYS A 106 13.20 13.50 -7.85
C LYS A 106 11.91 14.32 -7.86
N PHE A 107 11.86 15.40 -7.08
CA PHE A 107 10.73 16.32 -7.02
C PHE A 107 10.60 17.07 -8.36
N LYS A 108 11.72 17.58 -8.88
CA LYS A 108 11.79 18.20 -10.22
C LYS A 108 11.25 17.28 -11.32
N LEU A 109 11.72 16.03 -11.39
CA LEU A 109 11.22 15.05 -12.36
C LEU A 109 9.70 14.85 -12.26
N LEU A 110 9.16 14.71 -11.05
CA LEU A 110 7.72 14.52 -10.88
C LEU A 110 6.92 15.77 -11.30
N GLY A 111 7.46 16.98 -11.05
CA GLY A 111 6.90 18.24 -11.54
C GLY A 111 6.92 18.33 -13.08
N GLU A 112 8.04 17.97 -13.72
CA GLU A 112 8.19 17.88 -15.18
C GLU A 112 7.26 16.83 -15.84
N MET A 113 6.68 15.93 -15.04
CA MET A 113 5.63 15.02 -15.50
C MET A 113 4.21 15.63 -15.47
N GLY A 114 4.04 16.85 -14.97
CA GLY A 114 2.74 17.50 -14.82
C GLY A 114 2.00 17.15 -13.51
N LEU A 115 2.74 16.80 -12.46
CA LEU A 115 2.22 16.69 -11.10
C LEU A 115 2.39 18.02 -10.38
N SER A 116 1.35 18.46 -9.66
CA SER A 116 1.46 19.63 -8.78
C SER A 116 2.32 19.31 -7.54
N GLU A 117 2.83 20.33 -6.85
CA GLU A 117 3.56 20.14 -5.59
C GLU A 117 2.75 19.33 -4.57
N SER A 118 1.44 19.61 -4.47
CA SER A 118 0.51 18.87 -3.61
C SER A 118 0.34 17.39 -4.03
N ASP A 119 0.33 17.09 -5.34
CA ASP A 119 0.32 15.71 -5.83
C ASP A 119 1.60 14.97 -5.44
N ILE A 120 2.75 15.64 -5.50
CA ILE A 120 4.06 15.07 -5.17
C ILE A 120 4.15 14.78 -3.67
N VAL A 121 3.75 15.74 -2.83
CA VAL A 121 3.61 15.56 -1.37
C VAL A 121 2.73 14.36 -1.07
N ASP A 122 1.55 14.27 -1.70
CA ASP A 122 0.62 13.17 -1.44
C ASP A 122 1.14 11.81 -1.95
N ILE A 123 1.87 11.78 -3.07
CA ILE A 123 2.55 10.58 -3.56
C ILE A 123 3.59 10.10 -2.54
N VAL A 124 4.43 10.99 -2.01
CA VAL A 124 5.45 10.65 -0.99
C VAL A 124 4.79 10.25 0.35
N ARG A 125 3.69 10.92 0.71
CA ARG A 125 2.84 10.61 1.86
C ARG A 125 2.06 9.30 1.72
N ARG A 126 1.87 8.76 0.51
CA ARG A 126 1.41 7.38 0.28
C ARG A 126 2.56 6.38 0.12
N HIS A 127 3.70 6.80 -0.43
CA HIS A 127 4.80 5.92 -0.85
C HIS A 127 6.18 6.52 -0.51
N PRO A 128 6.66 6.42 0.75
CA PRO A 128 8.02 6.84 1.13
C PRO A 128 9.11 6.25 0.26
N ILE A 129 8.89 5.03 -0.23
CA ILE A 129 9.82 4.26 -1.06
C ILE A 129 10.25 4.99 -2.34
N VAL A 130 9.42 5.90 -2.88
CA VAL A 130 9.75 6.71 -4.07
C VAL A 130 11.01 7.55 -3.84
N ILE A 131 11.18 8.09 -2.63
CA ILE A 131 12.33 8.93 -2.26
C ILE A 131 13.64 8.13 -2.26
N GLY A 132 13.60 6.81 -2.03
CA GLY A 132 14.81 5.98 -2.10
C GLY A 132 15.15 5.44 -3.49
N PHE A 133 14.32 5.68 -4.51
CA PHE A 133 14.62 5.20 -5.87
C PHE A 133 15.71 6.04 -6.55
N ASN A 134 16.65 5.35 -7.22
CA ASN A 134 17.52 6.00 -8.18
C ASN A 134 16.68 6.42 -9.40
N ILE A 135 16.92 7.65 -9.90
CA ILE A 135 16.12 8.22 -10.98
C ILE A 135 16.26 7.41 -12.26
N GLN A 136 17.50 7.21 -12.73
CA GLN A 136 17.79 6.57 -14.00
C GLN A 136 17.64 5.04 -13.94
N LYS A 137 18.05 4.41 -12.84
CA LYS A 137 18.06 2.94 -12.69
C LYS A 137 16.72 2.36 -12.21
N THR A 138 15.79 3.16 -11.69
CA THR A 138 14.57 2.63 -11.04
C THR A 138 13.32 3.46 -11.30
N LEU A 139 13.32 4.75 -11.00
CA LEU A 139 12.09 5.56 -11.08
C LEU A 139 11.65 5.75 -12.54
N LEU A 140 12.53 6.26 -13.41
CA LEU A 140 12.22 6.49 -14.82
C LEU A 140 11.85 5.21 -15.60
N PRO A 141 12.62 4.10 -15.52
CA PRO A 141 12.24 2.85 -16.19
C PRO A 141 10.86 2.35 -15.74
N ARG A 142 10.58 2.38 -14.43
CA ARG A 142 9.30 1.92 -13.88
C ARG A 142 8.12 2.78 -14.34
N LEU A 143 8.31 4.10 -14.43
CA LEU A 143 7.29 5.02 -14.95
C LEU A 143 7.04 4.78 -16.44
N LYS A 144 8.10 4.61 -17.26
CA LYS A 144 7.98 4.27 -18.70
C LYS A 144 7.24 2.95 -18.93
N ILE A 145 7.53 1.90 -18.15
CA ILE A 145 6.82 0.62 -18.27
C ILE A 145 5.34 0.78 -17.91
N TRP A 146 5.01 1.52 -16.84
CA TRP A 146 3.62 1.81 -16.51
C TRP A 146 2.90 2.66 -17.57
N GLU A 147 3.59 3.63 -18.17
CA GLU A 147 3.06 4.45 -19.27
C GLU A 147 2.71 3.59 -20.48
N SER A 148 3.60 2.67 -20.85
CA SER A 148 3.41 1.67 -21.92
C SER A 148 2.22 0.74 -21.63
N LEU A 149 2.15 0.14 -20.43
CA LEU A 149 1.05 -0.74 -20.02
C LEU A 149 -0.32 -0.02 -19.97
N PHE A 150 -0.32 1.26 -19.64
CA PHE A 150 -1.54 2.07 -19.67
C PHE A 150 -1.86 2.66 -21.06
N GLY A 151 -0.88 2.74 -21.96
CA GLY A 151 -1.00 3.41 -23.25
C GLY A 151 -1.40 4.89 -23.15
N SER A 152 -1.15 5.54 -22.00
CA SER A 152 -1.56 6.93 -21.74
C SER A 152 -0.86 7.50 -20.52
N ARG A 153 -0.21 8.65 -20.70
CA ARG A 153 0.39 9.47 -19.64
C ARG A 153 -0.66 9.99 -18.65
N GLU A 154 -1.84 10.35 -19.13
CA GLU A 154 -2.95 10.81 -18.28
C GLU A 154 -3.39 9.70 -17.29
N ILE A 155 -3.53 8.47 -17.79
CA ILE A 155 -3.88 7.30 -16.96
C ILE A 155 -2.75 6.97 -15.97
N LEU A 156 -1.49 7.09 -16.37
CA LEU A 156 -0.34 7.00 -15.47
C LEU A 156 -0.43 8.03 -14.32
N LEU A 157 -0.58 9.31 -14.64
CA LEU A 157 -0.67 10.40 -13.64
C LEU A 157 -1.89 10.23 -12.73
N LYS A 158 -3.04 9.82 -13.28
CA LYS A 158 -4.24 9.50 -12.50
C LYS A 158 -4.00 8.37 -11.51
N ASN A 159 -3.29 7.31 -11.90
CA ASN A 159 -2.96 6.20 -11.01
C ASN A 159 -1.92 6.61 -9.95
N LEU A 160 -0.87 7.35 -10.33
CA LEU A 160 0.11 7.93 -9.39
C LEU A 160 -0.57 8.73 -8.26
N ARG A 161 -1.53 9.58 -8.61
CA ARG A 161 -2.30 10.42 -7.65
C ARG A 161 -3.26 9.65 -6.75
N SER A 162 -3.78 8.50 -7.16
CA SER A 162 -4.87 7.82 -6.43
C SER A 162 -4.49 6.47 -5.81
N SER A 163 -3.40 5.85 -6.24
CA SER A 163 -3.15 4.43 -5.98
C SER A 163 -2.20 4.18 -4.82
N ARG A 164 -2.59 3.29 -3.90
CA ARG A 164 -1.70 2.70 -2.87
C ARG A 164 -0.89 1.50 -3.36
N TRP A 165 -1.16 0.97 -4.55
CA TRP A 165 -0.49 -0.22 -5.10
C TRP A 165 0.71 0.14 -6.01
N PHE A 166 0.71 1.31 -6.66
CA PHE A 166 1.58 1.67 -7.79
C PHE A 166 3.08 1.39 -7.58
N PHE A 167 3.65 1.85 -6.46
CA PHE A 167 5.06 1.62 -6.14
C PHE A 167 5.33 0.35 -5.32
N GLY A 168 4.28 -0.32 -4.82
CA GLY A 168 4.39 -1.61 -4.14
C GLY A 168 4.46 -2.81 -5.09
N SER A 169 3.76 -2.77 -6.22
CA SER A 169 3.65 -3.91 -7.16
C SER A 169 4.89 -4.08 -8.03
N ASN A 170 5.57 -5.22 -7.93
CA ASN A 170 6.69 -5.57 -8.81
C ASN A 170 6.17 -5.88 -10.23
N ILE A 171 6.64 -5.15 -11.24
CA ILE A 171 6.12 -5.30 -12.61
C ILE A 171 6.56 -6.63 -13.22
N GLU A 172 7.85 -6.94 -13.14
CA GLU A 172 8.45 -8.10 -13.80
C GLU A 172 8.07 -9.42 -13.11
N ASN A 173 7.89 -9.41 -11.78
CA ASN A 173 7.59 -10.64 -11.01
C ASN A 173 6.10 -10.84 -10.68
N VAL A 174 5.23 -9.85 -10.95
CA VAL A 174 3.78 -9.96 -10.65
C VAL A 174 2.93 -9.52 -11.83
N VAL A 175 3.12 -8.30 -12.34
CA VAL A 175 2.25 -7.73 -13.39
C VAL A 175 2.39 -8.50 -14.70
N ARG A 176 3.62 -8.68 -15.22
CA ARG A 176 3.84 -9.43 -16.48
C ARG A 176 3.45 -10.91 -16.36
N PRO A 177 3.84 -11.68 -15.32
CA PRO A 177 3.42 -13.07 -15.20
C PRO A 177 1.91 -13.23 -15.15
N ASN A 178 1.19 -12.33 -14.46
CA ASN A 178 -0.27 -12.38 -14.42
C ASN A 178 -0.90 -12.03 -15.77
N MET A 179 -0.37 -11.02 -16.49
CA MET A 179 -0.86 -10.69 -17.83
C MET A 179 -0.60 -11.81 -18.84
N ASN A 180 0.59 -12.42 -18.81
CA ASN A 180 0.94 -13.57 -19.66
C ASN A 180 0.04 -14.77 -19.32
N PHE A 181 -0.10 -15.15 -18.05
CA PHE A 181 -1.00 -16.25 -17.62
C PHE A 181 -2.44 -16.07 -18.12
N LEU A 182 -3.00 -14.85 -17.98
CA LEU A 182 -4.36 -14.56 -18.46
C LEU A 182 -4.46 -14.61 -20.00
N ARG A 183 -3.43 -14.18 -20.73
CA ARG A 183 -3.42 -14.21 -22.20
C ARG A 183 -3.22 -15.63 -22.73
N ASP A 184 -2.14 -16.27 -22.30
CA ASP A 184 -1.57 -17.47 -22.89
C ASP A 184 -2.28 -18.74 -22.41
N GLU A 185 -2.60 -18.84 -21.10
CA GLU A 185 -3.25 -20.03 -20.51
C GLU A 185 -4.77 -19.89 -20.34
N CYS A 186 -5.29 -18.65 -20.28
CA CYS A 186 -6.73 -18.39 -20.15
C CYS A 186 -7.38 -17.85 -21.43
N GLY A 187 -6.62 -17.60 -22.50
CA GLY A 187 -7.14 -17.12 -23.78
C GLY A 187 -7.77 -15.73 -23.73
N ILE A 188 -7.43 -14.90 -22.74
CA ILE A 188 -8.04 -13.58 -22.57
C ILE A 188 -7.28 -12.56 -23.45
N PRO A 189 -7.95 -11.87 -24.38
CA PRO A 189 -7.29 -10.89 -25.23
C PRO A 189 -6.58 -9.76 -24.47
N GLU A 190 -5.40 -9.35 -24.94
CA GLU A 190 -4.53 -8.40 -24.24
C GLU A 190 -5.18 -7.02 -24.06
N GLU A 191 -6.06 -6.60 -24.97
CA GLU A 191 -6.83 -5.36 -24.83
C GLU A 191 -7.84 -5.42 -23.68
N ARG A 192 -8.41 -6.61 -23.39
CA ARG A 192 -9.29 -6.83 -22.23
C ARG A 192 -8.51 -6.83 -20.93
N ILE A 193 -7.35 -7.47 -20.89
CA ILE A 193 -6.43 -7.44 -19.74
C ILE A 193 -6.00 -6.00 -19.46
N SER A 194 -5.57 -5.27 -20.49
CA SER A 194 -5.17 -3.87 -20.42
C SER A 194 -6.30 -2.94 -19.99
N PHE A 195 -7.53 -3.16 -20.47
CA PHE A 195 -8.71 -2.41 -20.01
C PHE A 195 -8.95 -2.59 -18.50
N VAL A 196 -8.86 -3.83 -18.00
CA VAL A 196 -9.00 -4.11 -16.58
C VAL A 196 -7.83 -3.57 -15.77
N LEU A 197 -6.59 -3.64 -16.27
CA LEU A 197 -5.43 -3.03 -15.62
C LEU A 197 -5.63 -1.52 -15.38
N LYS A 198 -6.21 -0.80 -16.34
CA LYS A 198 -6.49 0.64 -16.25
C LYS A 198 -7.64 1.00 -15.29
N ARG A 199 -8.56 0.06 -15.01
CA ARG A 199 -9.79 0.29 -14.22
C ARG A 199 -9.79 -0.35 -12.82
N ILE A 200 -9.19 -1.53 -12.70
CA ILE A 200 -9.10 -2.36 -11.48
C ILE A 200 -7.67 -2.92 -11.40
N PRO A 201 -6.63 -2.08 -11.21
CA PRO A 201 -5.23 -2.54 -11.22
C PRO A 201 -4.93 -3.65 -10.19
N SER A 202 -5.65 -3.64 -9.06
CA SER A 202 -5.64 -4.68 -8.03
C SER A 202 -5.79 -6.10 -8.57
N PHE A 203 -6.58 -6.29 -9.64
CA PHE A 203 -6.84 -7.60 -10.23
C PHE A 203 -5.59 -8.18 -10.91
N ILE A 204 -4.74 -7.34 -11.49
CA ILE A 204 -3.50 -7.75 -12.16
C ILE A 204 -2.31 -7.71 -11.18
N THR A 205 -2.40 -6.94 -10.10
CA THR A 205 -1.30 -6.77 -9.11
C THR A 205 -1.38 -7.69 -7.90
N GLN A 206 -2.35 -8.61 -7.86
CA GLN A 206 -2.41 -9.71 -6.89
C GLN A 206 -1.24 -10.69 -7.08
N LYS A 207 -0.92 -11.51 -6.06
CA LYS A 207 0.15 -12.54 -6.19
C LYS A 207 -0.19 -13.53 -7.32
N PRO A 208 0.79 -14.06 -8.08
CA PRO A 208 0.53 -15.01 -9.17
C PRO A 208 -0.30 -16.24 -8.76
N ASP A 209 -0.06 -16.77 -7.57
CA ASP A 209 -0.82 -17.94 -7.10
C ASP A 209 -2.26 -17.58 -6.71
N SER A 210 -2.52 -16.32 -6.35
CA SER A 210 -3.88 -15.82 -6.10
C SER A 210 -4.70 -15.70 -7.38
N ILE A 211 -4.09 -15.31 -8.51
CA ILE A 211 -4.82 -15.24 -9.78
C ILE A 211 -5.10 -16.64 -10.36
N ARG A 212 -4.18 -17.60 -10.15
CA ARG A 212 -4.40 -19.02 -10.46
C ARG A 212 -5.53 -19.62 -9.62
N ALA A 213 -5.45 -19.50 -8.30
CA ALA A 213 -6.51 -19.98 -7.39
C ALA A 213 -7.88 -19.29 -7.60
N LEU A 214 -7.91 -18.13 -8.24
CA LEU A 214 -9.13 -17.45 -8.67
C LEU A 214 -9.68 -18.03 -9.99
N VAL A 215 -8.81 -18.43 -10.92
CA VAL A 215 -9.17 -19.21 -12.12
C VAL A 215 -9.74 -20.57 -11.72
N ASP A 216 -9.03 -21.33 -10.89
CA ASP A 216 -9.48 -22.64 -10.40
C ASP A 216 -10.86 -22.55 -9.71
N ARG A 217 -11.10 -21.46 -8.96
CA ARG A 217 -12.39 -21.17 -8.33
C ARG A 217 -13.50 -20.90 -9.35
N VAL A 218 -13.23 -20.18 -10.44
CA VAL A 218 -14.22 -19.91 -11.49
C VAL A 218 -14.54 -21.17 -12.29
N GLU A 219 -13.54 -22.01 -12.55
CA GLU A 219 -13.73 -23.31 -13.20
C GLU A 219 -14.52 -24.27 -12.29
N GLY A 220 -14.20 -24.30 -10.99
CA GLY A 220 -14.89 -25.11 -9.98
C GLY A 220 -16.35 -24.75 -9.73
N ILE A 221 -16.82 -23.55 -10.10
CA ILE A 221 -18.25 -23.19 -10.11
C ILE A 221 -18.91 -23.39 -11.50
N GLY A 222 -18.28 -24.17 -12.38
CA GLY A 222 -18.84 -24.59 -13.66
C GLY A 222 -18.83 -23.49 -14.73
N ILE A 223 -17.80 -22.65 -14.77
CA ILE A 223 -17.58 -21.64 -15.82
C ILE A 223 -16.22 -21.92 -16.50
N PRO A 224 -16.21 -22.56 -17.69
CA PRO A 224 -14.96 -22.86 -18.40
C PRO A 224 -14.32 -21.59 -18.98
N ARG A 225 -13.00 -21.62 -19.19
CA ARG A 225 -12.20 -20.52 -19.78
C ARG A 225 -12.80 -19.95 -21.08
N GLY A 226 -13.29 -20.82 -21.96
CA GLY A 226 -13.93 -20.44 -23.23
C GLY A 226 -15.30 -19.73 -23.09
N SER A 227 -15.86 -19.60 -21.89
CA SER A 227 -17.12 -18.87 -21.69
C SER A 227 -16.92 -17.36 -21.89
N ARG A 228 -17.83 -16.73 -22.64
CA ARG A 228 -17.89 -15.25 -22.79
C ARG A 228 -17.94 -14.51 -21.44
N MET A 229 -18.41 -15.18 -20.38
CA MET A 229 -18.52 -14.63 -19.01
C MET A 229 -17.35 -14.96 -18.08
N PHE A 230 -16.43 -15.86 -18.48
CA PHE A 230 -15.30 -16.28 -17.65
C PHE A 230 -14.51 -15.09 -17.09
N PHE A 231 -14.01 -14.22 -17.97
CA PHE A 231 -13.24 -13.05 -17.57
C PHE A 231 -14.05 -12.04 -16.73
N SER A 232 -15.34 -11.88 -17.02
CA SER A 232 -16.22 -11.01 -16.23
C SER A 232 -16.35 -11.50 -14.79
N ILE A 233 -16.47 -12.82 -14.61
CA ILE A 233 -16.67 -13.45 -13.32
C ILE A 233 -15.34 -13.53 -12.53
N LEU A 234 -14.19 -13.71 -13.18
CA LEU A 234 -12.86 -13.50 -12.55
C LEU A 234 -12.77 -12.10 -11.91
N VAL A 235 -13.06 -11.06 -12.68
CA VAL A 235 -12.97 -9.65 -12.23
C VAL A 235 -13.96 -9.35 -11.09
N VAL A 236 -15.15 -9.98 -11.11
CA VAL A 236 -16.12 -9.88 -10.00
C VAL A 236 -15.60 -10.59 -8.75
N LEU A 237 -15.22 -11.87 -8.86
CA LEU A 237 -14.85 -12.71 -7.72
C LEU A 237 -13.50 -12.36 -7.09
N HIS A 238 -12.60 -11.68 -7.80
CA HIS A 238 -11.41 -11.06 -7.21
C HIS A 238 -11.73 -10.13 -6.02
N ARG A 239 -12.94 -9.52 -5.99
CA ARG A 239 -13.38 -8.63 -4.89
C ARG A 239 -14.29 -9.32 -3.86
N VAL A 240 -14.51 -10.63 -3.97
CA VAL A 240 -15.43 -11.39 -3.11
C VAL A 240 -14.67 -12.56 -2.51
N SER A 241 -14.53 -12.59 -1.19
CA SER A 241 -13.87 -13.71 -0.50
C SER A 241 -14.63 -15.04 -0.70
N ARG A 242 -14.06 -16.17 -0.28
CA ARG A 242 -14.75 -17.47 -0.40
C ARG A 242 -15.96 -17.51 0.55
N GLU A 243 -15.73 -17.08 1.79
CA GLU A 243 -16.70 -17.04 2.89
C GLU A 243 -17.90 -16.15 2.53
N LYS A 244 -17.67 -14.94 2.00
CA LYS A 244 -18.74 -14.03 1.56
C LYS A 244 -19.56 -14.62 0.40
N PHE A 245 -18.92 -15.33 -0.52
CA PHE A 245 -19.60 -15.96 -1.65
C PHE A 245 -20.46 -17.15 -1.20
N GLU A 246 -19.93 -17.99 -0.31
CA GLU A 246 -20.67 -19.10 0.30
C GLU A 246 -21.84 -18.60 1.15
N ALA A 247 -21.69 -17.49 1.87
CA ALA A 247 -22.78 -16.84 2.58
C ALA A 247 -23.88 -16.35 1.63
N HIS A 248 -23.52 -15.76 0.48
CA HIS A 248 -24.51 -15.41 -0.55
C HIS A 248 -25.23 -16.62 -1.14
N VAL A 249 -24.52 -17.75 -1.38
CA VAL A 249 -25.16 -19.00 -1.81
C VAL A 249 -26.16 -19.49 -0.75
N LYS A 250 -25.76 -19.54 0.52
CA LYS A 250 -26.64 -19.93 1.64
C LYS A 250 -27.88 -19.03 1.77
N ILE A 251 -27.72 -17.71 1.58
CA ILE A 251 -28.84 -16.77 1.54
C ILE A 251 -29.81 -17.13 0.42
N MET A 252 -29.35 -17.26 -0.83
CA MET A 252 -30.26 -17.58 -1.95
C MET A 252 -30.93 -18.94 -1.77
N ASN A 253 -30.22 -19.94 -1.23
CA ASN A 253 -30.78 -21.25 -0.94
C ASN A 253 -31.89 -21.19 0.12
N SER A 254 -31.85 -20.25 1.08
CA SER A 254 -32.95 -20.04 2.03
C SER A 254 -34.22 -19.45 1.40
N PHE A 255 -34.11 -18.85 0.21
CA PHE A 255 -35.24 -18.45 -0.66
C PHE A 255 -35.60 -19.52 -1.71
N GLY A 256 -35.10 -20.76 -1.55
CA GLY A 256 -35.43 -21.88 -2.43
C GLY A 256 -34.68 -21.92 -3.77
N TRP A 257 -33.63 -21.12 -3.95
CA TRP A 257 -32.72 -21.32 -5.10
C TRP A 257 -31.90 -22.59 -4.91
N SER A 258 -31.62 -23.31 -6.00
CA SER A 258 -30.54 -24.29 -6.01
C SER A 258 -29.17 -23.63 -6.24
N ASN A 259 -28.08 -24.35 -5.97
CA ASN A 259 -26.75 -23.91 -6.38
C ASN A 259 -26.66 -23.70 -7.91
N SER A 260 -27.42 -24.48 -8.70
CA SER A 260 -27.50 -24.32 -10.15
C SER A 260 -28.15 -22.99 -10.54
N ASP A 261 -29.25 -22.61 -9.87
CA ASP A 261 -29.92 -21.33 -10.06
C ASP A 261 -29.00 -20.16 -9.72
N PHE A 262 -28.25 -20.26 -8.61
CA PHE A 262 -27.26 -19.26 -8.23
C PHE A 262 -26.17 -19.08 -9.30
N PHE A 263 -25.62 -20.18 -9.83
CA PHE A 263 -24.60 -20.11 -10.88
C PHE A 263 -25.18 -19.65 -12.24
N ALA A 264 -26.43 -19.99 -12.56
CA ALA A 264 -27.13 -19.46 -13.73
C ALA A 264 -27.38 -17.95 -13.60
N ALA A 265 -27.77 -17.48 -12.42
CA ALA A 265 -27.92 -16.07 -12.11
C ALA A 265 -26.58 -15.31 -12.19
N MET A 266 -25.49 -15.90 -11.66
CA MET A 266 -24.13 -15.37 -11.78
C MET A 266 -23.68 -15.26 -13.24
N LYS A 267 -24.00 -16.24 -14.10
CA LYS A 267 -23.69 -16.21 -15.54
C LYS A 267 -24.43 -15.09 -16.28
N LYS A 268 -25.59 -14.65 -15.80
CA LYS A 268 -26.37 -13.54 -16.38
C LYS A 268 -25.99 -12.16 -15.82
N HIS A 269 -25.79 -12.06 -14.50
CA HIS A 269 -25.61 -10.77 -13.82
C HIS A 269 -24.73 -10.89 -12.56
N PRO A 270 -23.41 -11.10 -12.68
CA PRO A 270 -22.57 -11.47 -11.54
C PRO A 270 -22.38 -10.37 -10.49
N LYS A 271 -22.82 -9.13 -10.75
CA LYS A 271 -22.56 -7.99 -9.85
C LYS A 271 -23.33 -8.03 -8.52
N PHE A 272 -24.38 -8.85 -8.37
CA PHE A 272 -25.12 -8.91 -7.10
C PHE A 272 -24.27 -9.42 -5.93
N VAL A 273 -23.24 -10.25 -6.17
CA VAL A 273 -22.34 -10.72 -5.10
C VAL A 273 -21.37 -9.65 -4.57
N TRP A 274 -21.40 -8.42 -5.10
CA TRP A 274 -20.66 -7.29 -4.52
C TRP A 274 -21.33 -6.67 -3.30
N PHE A 275 -22.66 -6.76 -3.17
CA PHE A 275 -23.39 -6.27 -1.99
C PHE A 275 -22.96 -6.99 -0.71
N SER A 276 -23.29 -6.45 0.45
CA SER A 276 -23.16 -7.21 1.70
C SER A 276 -24.24 -8.28 1.79
N THR A 277 -24.01 -9.26 2.66
CA THR A 277 -24.94 -10.34 2.99
C THR A 277 -26.30 -9.79 3.45
N GLU A 278 -26.30 -8.74 4.28
CA GLU A 278 -27.50 -8.10 4.82
C GLU A 278 -28.27 -7.35 3.73
N MET A 279 -27.56 -6.70 2.81
CA MET A 279 -28.18 -6.01 1.67
C MET A 279 -28.78 -7.00 0.67
N LEU A 280 -28.10 -8.13 0.40
CA LEU A 280 -28.64 -9.18 -0.48
C LEU A 280 -29.88 -9.84 0.14
N GLN A 281 -29.83 -10.14 1.45
CA GLN A 281 -30.97 -10.64 2.22
C GLN A 281 -32.18 -9.70 2.10
N ARG A 282 -32.03 -8.42 2.48
CA ARG A 282 -33.11 -7.42 2.41
C ARG A 282 -33.71 -7.28 1.01
N LYS A 283 -32.90 -7.40 -0.05
CA LYS A 283 -33.40 -7.38 -1.43
C LYS A 283 -34.23 -8.60 -1.79
N MET A 284 -33.81 -9.79 -1.37
CA MET A 284 -34.60 -11.01 -1.57
C MET A 284 -35.90 -10.96 -0.77
N GLU A 285 -35.87 -10.48 0.48
CA GLU A 285 -37.07 -10.29 1.29
C GLU A 285 -38.05 -9.34 0.63
N PHE A 286 -37.58 -8.16 0.19
CA PHE A 286 -38.42 -7.19 -0.51
C PHE A 286 -39.05 -7.75 -1.79
N LEU A 287 -38.25 -8.35 -2.68
CA LEU A 287 -38.73 -8.86 -3.96
C LEU A 287 -39.74 -10.01 -3.78
N VAL A 288 -39.53 -10.89 -2.79
CA VAL A 288 -40.36 -12.08 -2.58
C VAL A 288 -41.58 -11.81 -1.71
N LYS A 289 -41.43 -11.03 -0.62
CA LYS A 289 -42.52 -10.78 0.36
C LYS A 289 -43.36 -9.56 0.01
N ASP A 290 -42.71 -8.45 -0.35
CA ASP A 290 -43.39 -7.15 -0.49
C ASP A 290 -43.88 -6.91 -1.93
N VAL A 291 -43.11 -7.37 -2.93
CA VAL A 291 -43.48 -7.29 -4.37
C VAL A 291 -44.17 -8.58 -4.85
N GLY A 292 -44.01 -9.71 -4.16
CA GLY A 292 -44.64 -10.98 -4.50
C GLY A 292 -44.02 -11.73 -5.70
N ILE A 293 -42.76 -11.44 -6.05
CA ILE A 293 -42.07 -12.12 -7.16
C ILE A 293 -41.59 -13.49 -6.70
N ALA A 294 -41.97 -14.53 -7.44
CA ALA A 294 -41.50 -15.89 -7.16
C ALA A 294 -39.95 -15.96 -7.23
N PRO A 295 -39.25 -16.61 -6.26
CA PRO A 295 -37.79 -16.71 -6.29
C PRO A 295 -37.24 -17.28 -7.60
N SER A 296 -37.96 -18.21 -8.24
CA SER A 296 -37.65 -18.81 -9.54
C SER A 296 -37.78 -17.85 -10.75
N ASP A 297 -38.45 -16.71 -10.61
CA ASP A 297 -38.44 -15.64 -11.62
C ASP A 297 -37.26 -14.68 -11.44
N ILE A 298 -36.78 -14.51 -10.21
CA ILE A 298 -35.57 -13.73 -9.93
C ILE A 298 -34.33 -14.41 -10.54
N THR A 299 -34.29 -15.74 -10.67
CA THR A 299 -33.22 -16.48 -11.40
C THR A 299 -33.26 -16.20 -12.91
N LYS A 300 -34.44 -15.89 -13.45
CA LYS A 300 -34.61 -15.48 -14.85
C LYS A 300 -33.99 -14.09 -15.06
N TRP A 301 -34.23 -13.18 -14.12
CA TRP A 301 -33.88 -11.75 -14.18
C TRP A 301 -33.06 -11.25 -12.96
N PRO A 302 -31.84 -11.77 -12.72
CA PRO A 302 -31.03 -11.44 -11.54
C PRO A 302 -30.53 -9.98 -11.49
N MET A 303 -30.80 -9.19 -12.54
CA MET A 303 -30.64 -7.74 -12.54
C MET A 303 -31.50 -7.03 -11.48
N PHE A 304 -32.65 -7.60 -11.07
CA PHE A 304 -33.46 -7.02 -9.98
C PHE A 304 -32.68 -6.89 -8.67
N LEU A 305 -31.71 -7.80 -8.43
CA LEU A 305 -30.85 -7.78 -7.26
C LEU A 305 -29.86 -6.60 -7.25
N THR A 306 -29.62 -5.92 -8.37
CA THR A 306 -28.72 -4.75 -8.45
C THR A 306 -29.44 -3.41 -8.57
N LEU A 307 -30.78 -3.40 -8.72
CA LEU A 307 -31.57 -2.18 -8.70
C LEU A 307 -31.64 -1.58 -7.29
N SER A 308 -31.75 -0.26 -7.19
CA SER A 308 -32.06 0.46 -5.95
C SER A 308 -33.50 0.20 -5.53
N LEU A 309 -33.73 -0.16 -4.26
CA LEU A 309 -35.06 -0.46 -3.71
C LEU A 309 -36.04 0.72 -3.90
N GLU A 310 -35.58 1.95 -3.66
CA GLU A 310 -36.42 3.15 -3.61
C GLU A 310 -36.95 3.65 -4.97
N LYS A 311 -36.28 3.38 -6.10
CA LYS A 311 -36.45 4.25 -7.30
C LYS A 311 -37.30 3.72 -8.46
N ARG A 312 -37.45 2.41 -8.69
CA ARG A 312 -38.12 1.87 -9.91
C ARG A 312 -38.76 0.47 -9.76
N VAL A 313 -39.69 0.30 -8.82
CA VAL A 313 -40.48 -0.96 -8.76
C VAL A 313 -41.59 -0.99 -9.82
N GLY A 314 -42.18 0.16 -10.16
CA GLY A 314 -43.25 0.28 -11.17
C GLY A 314 -42.83 0.15 -12.65
N CYS A 315 -41.73 -0.52 -12.96
CA CYS A 315 -41.25 -0.74 -14.34
C CYS A 315 -40.73 -2.17 -14.58
N MET A 316 -41.29 -3.18 -13.90
CA MET A 316 -40.98 -4.59 -14.17
C MET A 316 -41.92 -5.15 -15.25
N PRO A 317 -41.40 -5.65 -16.40
CA PRO A 317 -42.24 -6.21 -17.45
C PRO A 317 -43.06 -7.41 -16.93
N GLY A 318 -44.38 -7.34 -17.04
CA GLY A 318 -45.31 -8.40 -16.65
C GLY A 318 -45.84 -8.34 -15.20
N TYR A 319 -45.37 -7.41 -14.37
CA TYR A 319 -45.86 -7.24 -12.99
C TYR A 319 -46.57 -5.88 -12.82
N ASN A 320 -47.90 -5.87 -12.78
CA ASN A 320 -48.75 -4.67 -12.64
C ASN A 320 -48.75 -4.06 -11.21
N ALA A 321 -47.73 -4.32 -10.41
CA ALA A 321 -47.63 -3.87 -9.02
C ALA A 321 -47.08 -2.43 -8.92
N CYS A 322 -47.92 -1.44 -9.24
CA CYS A 322 -47.71 -0.06 -8.78
C CYS A 322 -48.06 0.03 -7.28
N MET A 323 -47.10 -0.29 -6.42
CA MET A 323 -47.17 -0.04 -4.97
C MET A 323 -46.56 1.33 -4.63
N PRO A 324 -47.03 2.01 -3.56
CA PRO A 324 -46.74 3.41 -3.31
C PRO A 324 -45.28 3.67 -2.92
N ARG A 325 -44.83 4.91 -3.13
CA ARG A 325 -43.59 5.41 -2.53
C ARG A 325 -43.80 5.54 -1.03
N LEU A 326 -42.95 4.87 -0.25
CA LEU A 326 -42.67 5.22 1.15
C LEU A 326 -41.65 6.37 1.19
#